data_AF-A0A8B8GQI5-F1
#
_entry.id   AF-A0A8B8GQI5-F1
#
_cell.length_a   1.000
_cell.length_b   1.000
_cell.length_c   1.000
_cell.angle_alpha   90.00
_cell.angle_beta   90.00
_cell.angle_gamma   90.00
#
_symmetry.space_group_name_H-M   'P 1'
#
loop_
_entity.id
_entity.type
_entity.pdbx_description
1 polymer ?
#
loop_
_entity_poly.entity_id
_entity_poly.type
_entity_poly.pdbx_seq_one_letter_code
_entity_poly.pdbx_strand_id
1 'polypeptide(L)'
;IKNESNLWQRKLKCLSETDKPKNSMDAIYICNEAMYPNIFKLVKILATLTVSSATNERTFSTLKRIKSYLRNSTSEGRLNGLAMLLINKNGSITPDELLVELSNKKRRLEFLL
;
A
#
# COMPACT_ATOMS: atom_id res chain seq x y z
N ILE A 1 -12.52 18.27 -20.48
CA ILE A 1 -11.07 17.99 -20.25
C ILE A 1 -10.14 19.14 -20.68
N LYS A 2 -9.97 19.49 -21.97
CA LYS A 2 -9.01 20.57 -22.38
C LYS A 2 -9.33 21.93 -21.73
N ASN A 3 -10.60 22.31 -21.64
CA ASN A 3 -11.00 23.57 -21.00
C ASN A 3 -10.69 23.60 -19.49
N GLU A 4 -11.01 22.53 -18.75
CA GLU A 4 -10.65 22.40 -17.33
C GLU A 4 -9.14 22.46 -17.12
N SER A 5 -8.34 21.78 -17.97
CA SER A 5 -6.88 21.80 -17.90
C SER A 5 -6.33 23.22 -18.08
N ASN A 6 -6.86 23.96 -19.06
CA ASN A 6 -6.47 25.34 -19.31
C ASN A 6 -6.85 26.28 -18.15
N LEU A 7 -8.02 26.06 -17.53
CA LEU A 7 -8.46 26.80 -16.35
C LEU A 7 -7.57 26.51 -15.13
N TRP A 8 -7.22 25.25 -14.90
CA TRP A 8 -6.29 24.86 -13.83
C TRP A 8 -4.89 25.43 -14.06
N GLN A 9 -4.36 25.39 -15.28
CA GLN A 9 -3.09 26.00 -15.62
C GLN A 9 -3.11 27.52 -15.42
N ARG A 10 -4.21 28.20 -15.76
CA ARG A 10 -4.40 29.63 -15.45
C ARG A 10 -4.41 29.89 -13.95
N LYS A 11 -5.14 29.09 -13.18
CA LYS A 11 -5.16 29.17 -11.70
C LYS A 11 -3.74 29.02 -11.15
N LEU A 12 -2.98 28.04 -11.62
CA LEU A 12 -1.61 27.79 -11.20
C LEU A 12 -0.62 28.91 -11.60
N LYS A 13 -0.88 29.63 -12.69
CA LYS A 13 -0.10 30.80 -13.13
C LYS A 13 -0.43 32.06 -12.34
N CYS A 14 -1.66 32.19 -11.84
CA CYS A 14 -2.09 33.30 -11.00
C CYS A 14 -1.76 33.12 -9.52
N LEU A 15 -1.39 31.91 -9.08
CA LEU A 15 -0.93 31.67 -7.71
C LEU A 15 0.47 32.28 -7.50
N SER A 16 0.70 32.81 -6.31
CA SER A 16 2.03 33.27 -5.89
C SER A 16 3.02 32.11 -5.83
N GLU A 17 4.33 32.38 -5.97
CA GLU A 17 5.39 31.37 -5.85
C GLU A 17 5.31 30.58 -4.51
N THR A 18 4.79 31.19 -3.46
CA THR A 18 4.62 30.56 -2.14
C THR A 18 3.41 29.63 -2.05
N ASP A 19 2.35 29.88 -2.82
CA ASP A 19 1.10 29.09 -2.77
C ASP A 19 1.08 27.92 -3.76
N LYS A 20 2.08 27.83 -4.64
CA LYS A 20 2.15 26.79 -5.66
C LYS A 20 2.38 25.41 -5.00
N PRO A 21 1.57 24.39 -5.33
CA PRO A 21 1.72 23.08 -4.72
C PRO A 21 3.07 22.47 -5.08
N LYS A 22 3.87 22.18 -4.06
CA LYS A 22 5.16 21.47 -4.20
C LYS A 22 4.97 19.97 -4.14
N ASN A 23 3.89 19.52 -3.49
CA ASN A 23 3.56 18.11 -3.33
C ASN A 23 2.16 17.77 -3.86
N SER A 24 1.92 16.48 -4.15
CA SER A 24 0.63 15.98 -4.63
C SER A 24 -0.49 16.21 -3.60
N MET A 25 -0.16 16.15 -2.30
CA MET A 25 -1.08 16.45 -1.19
C MET A 25 -1.55 17.92 -1.20
N ASP A 26 -0.62 18.86 -1.40
CA ASP A 26 -0.94 20.29 -1.48
C ASP A 26 -1.81 20.58 -2.72
N ALA A 27 -1.53 19.87 -3.82
CA ALA A 27 -2.32 19.99 -5.04
C ALA A 27 -3.77 19.52 -4.83
N ILE A 28 -4.02 18.50 -3.99
CA ILE A 28 -5.38 18.07 -3.64
C ILE A 28 -6.12 19.18 -2.87
N TYR A 29 -5.44 19.86 -1.95
CA TYR A 29 -6.04 20.93 -1.14
C TYR A 29 -6.45 22.15 -1.99
N ILE A 30 -5.65 22.49 -3.00
CA ILE A 30 -5.89 23.64 -3.89
C ILE A 30 -6.90 23.31 -5.01
N CYS A 31 -7.00 22.04 -5.39
CA CYS A 31 -7.88 21.57 -6.46
C CYS A 31 -9.27 21.26 -5.90
N ASN A 32 -10.24 22.14 -6.18
CA ASN A 32 -11.63 21.91 -5.78
C ASN A 32 -12.28 20.91 -6.75
N GLU A 33 -12.80 19.80 -6.21
CA GLU A 33 -13.47 18.73 -6.95
C GLU A 33 -14.68 19.23 -7.75
N ALA A 34 -15.42 20.21 -7.23
CA ALA A 34 -16.60 20.78 -7.90
C ALA A 34 -16.23 21.58 -9.16
N MET A 35 -15.03 22.16 -9.20
CA MET A 35 -14.59 23.03 -10.30
C MET A 35 -13.73 22.29 -11.33
N TYR A 36 -13.00 21.25 -10.90
CA TYR A 36 -12.07 20.49 -11.76
C TYR A 36 -12.15 18.98 -11.51
N PRO A 37 -13.29 18.32 -11.78
CA PRO A 37 -13.53 16.94 -11.39
C PRO A 37 -12.53 15.94 -12.02
N ASN A 38 -12.10 16.17 -13.26
CA ASN A 38 -11.14 15.28 -13.94
C ASN A 38 -9.72 15.45 -13.41
N ILE A 39 -9.31 16.70 -13.15
CA ILE A 39 -7.96 17.02 -12.65
C ILE A 39 -7.84 16.55 -11.20
N PHE A 40 -8.87 16.74 -10.40
CA PHE A 40 -8.93 16.23 -9.04
C PHE A 40 -8.73 14.71 -8.99
N LYS A 41 -9.41 13.95 -9.86
CA LYS A 41 -9.20 12.49 -9.98
C LYS A 41 -7.77 12.13 -10.37
N LEU A 42 -7.16 12.84 -11.33
CA LEU A 42 -5.77 12.61 -11.74
C LEU A 42 -4.78 12.88 -10.60
N VAL A 43 -4.93 14.00 -9.89
CA VAL A 43 -4.08 14.36 -8.74
C VAL A 43 -4.28 13.36 -7.60
N LYS A 44 -5.51 12.89 -7.37
CA LYS A 44 -5.82 11.85 -6.39
C LYS A 44 -5.14 10.52 -6.74
N ILE A 45 -5.20 10.09 -8.01
CA ILE A 45 -4.49 8.88 -8.46
C ILE A 45 -2.99 9.03 -8.25
N LEU A 46 -2.41 10.17 -8.63
CA LEU A 46 -0.99 10.45 -8.43
C LEU A 46 -0.60 10.38 -6.94
N ALA A 47 -1.38 11.02 -6.07
CA ALA A 47 -1.15 10.98 -4.63
C ALA A 47 -1.27 9.56 -4.08
N THR A 48 -2.31 8.80 -4.45
CA THR A 48 -2.45 7.41 -4.03
C THR A 48 -1.30 6.54 -4.52
N LEU A 49 -0.82 6.72 -5.75
CA LEU A 49 0.29 5.96 -6.30
C LEU A 49 1.59 6.27 -5.57
N THR A 50 1.85 7.54 -5.22
CA THR A 50 3.02 7.92 -4.42
C THR A 50 2.98 7.33 -3.01
N VAL A 51 1.80 7.34 -2.37
CA VAL A 51 1.59 6.75 -1.04
C VAL A 51 1.68 5.21 -1.08
N SER A 52 1.16 4.59 -2.13
CA SER A 52 1.30 3.16 -2.39
C SER A 52 2.76 2.78 -2.67
N SER A 53 3.53 3.58 -3.41
CA SER A 53 4.97 3.32 -3.62
C SER A 53 5.71 3.29 -2.30
N ALA A 54 5.50 4.29 -1.43
CA ALA A 54 6.14 4.32 -0.11
C ALA A 54 5.71 3.17 0.80
N THR A 55 4.43 2.77 0.76
CA THR A 55 3.90 1.63 1.53
C THR A 55 4.48 0.32 1.02
N ASN A 56 4.52 0.15 -0.30
CA ASN A 56 5.08 -1.03 -0.95
C ASN A 56 6.58 -1.11 -0.66
N GLU A 57 7.35 -0.04 -0.81
CA GLU A 57 8.76 0.04 -0.43
C GLU A 57 9.00 -0.32 1.04
N ARG A 58 8.17 0.17 1.95
CA ARG A 58 8.21 -0.21 3.38
C ARG A 58 7.97 -1.71 3.54
N THR A 59 6.93 -2.27 2.92
CA THR A 59 6.63 -3.71 2.99
C THR A 59 7.74 -4.57 2.39
N PHE A 60 8.25 -4.24 1.21
CA PHE A 60 9.39 -4.91 0.57
C PHE A 60 10.67 -4.80 1.40
N SER A 61 10.91 -3.68 2.06
CA SER A 61 12.04 -3.50 2.98
C SER A 61 11.92 -4.42 4.20
N THR A 62 10.74 -4.48 4.84
CA THR A 62 10.50 -5.46 5.91
C THR A 62 10.63 -6.89 5.44
N LEU A 63 10.11 -7.24 4.26
CA LEU A 63 10.22 -8.58 3.68
C LEU A 63 11.68 -8.93 3.39
N LYS A 64 12.46 -8.00 2.85
CA LYS A 64 13.90 -8.16 2.63
C LYS A 64 14.63 -8.39 3.95
N ARG A 65 14.28 -7.67 5.02
CA ARG A 65 14.84 -7.86 6.36
C ARG A 65 14.49 -9.25 6.92
N ILE A 66 13.24 -9.69 6.78
CA ILE A 66 12.77 -11.03 7.17
C ILE A 66 13.53 -12.11 6.39
N LYS A 67 13.63 -11.96 5.05
CA LYS A 67 14.35 -12.89 4.18
C LYS A 67 15.84 -12.98 4.52
N SER A 68 16.47 -11.85 4.86
CA SER A 68 17.86 -11.82 5.31
C SER A 68 18.05 -12.47 6.69
N TYR A 69 17.13 -12.26 7.63
CA TYR A 69 17.18 -12.88 8.97
C TYR A 69 16.97 -14.40 8.91
N LEU A 70 16.06 -14.88 8.04
CA LEU A 70 15.70 -16.30 7.89
C LEU A 70 16.57 -17.06 6.89
N ARG A 71 17.65 -16.45 6.36
CA ARG A 71 18.47 -16.98 5.25
C ARG A 71 19.19 -18.31 5.55
N ASN A 72 19.01 -18.91 6.72
CA ASN A 72 19.50 -20.25 7.01
C ASN A 72 18.50 -21.39 6.81
N SER A 73 17.19 -21.19 6.55
CA SER A 73 16.30 -22.37 6.32
C SER A 73 14.90 -22.18 5.72
N THR A 74 14.58 -21.11 4.98
CA THR A 74 13.18 -20.91 4.52
C THR A 74 13.00 -21.05 3.01
N SER A 75 12.19 -22.03 2.59
CA SER A 75 11.72 -22.21 1.20
C SER A 75 10.72 -21.12 0.80
N GLU A 76 10.58 -20.88 -0.51
CA GLU A 76 9.69 -19.85 -1.08
C GLU A 76 8.24 -19.95 -0.60
N GLY A 77 7.73 -21.18 -0.43
CA GLY A 77 6.37 -21.42 0.08
C GLY A 77 6.13 -20.88 1.49
N ARG A 78 7.11 -21.06 2.40
CA ARG A 78 7.02 -20.54 3.78
C ARG A 78 7.18 -19.02 3.81
N LEU A 79 7.98 -18.44 2.91
CA LEU A 79 8.09 -16.98 2.77
C LEU A 79 6.77 -16.37 2.31
N ASN A 80 6.10 -16.98 1.33
CA ASN A 80 4.82 -16.51 0.84
C ASN A 80 3.72 -16.58 1.93
N GLY A 81 3.69 -17.66 2.71
CA GLY A 81 2.78 -17.78 3.85
C GLY A 81 3.00 -16.70 4.92
N LEU A 82 4.26 -16.38 5.24
CA LEU A 82 4.59 -15.30 6.17
C LEU A 82 4.22 -13.91 5.62
N ALA A 83 4.41 -13.67 4.32
CA ALA A 83 3.99 -12.44 3.68
C ALA A 83 2.47 -12.25 3.74
N MET A 84 1.68 -13.31 3.48
CA MET A 84 0.23 -13.27 3.61
C MET A 84 -0.23 -12.99 5.05
N LEU A 85 0.43 -13.59 6.05
CA LEU A 85 0.19 -13.31 7.47
C LEU A 85 0.48 -11.86 7.85
N LEU A 86 1.57 -11.28 7.31
CA LEU A 86 1.93 -9.89 7.58
C LEU A 86 0.93 -8.90 6.96
N ILE A 87 0.47 -9.16 5.74
CA ILE A 87 -0.50 -8.33 5.03
C ILE A 87 -1.88 -8.38 5.71
N ASN A 88 -2.28 -9.57 6.18
CA ASN A 88 -3.58 -9.80 6.83
C ASN A 88 -3.52 -9.71 8.37
N LYS A 89 -2.50 -9.04 8.93
CA LYS A 89 -2.30 -8.90 10.38
C LYS A 89 -3.42 -8.12 11.10
N ASN A 90 -4.37 -7.55 10.37
CA ASN A 90 -5.47 -6.74 10.92
C ASN A 90 -6.50 -7.54 11.73
N GLY A 91 -6.45 -8.88 11.72
CA GLY A 91 -7.21 -9.71 12.65
C GLY A 91 -6.44 -9.93 13.95
N SER A 92 -7.04 -9.59 15.09
CA SER A 92 -6.55 -10.05 16.40
C SER A 92 -6.78 -11.55 16.51
N ILE A 93 -5.80 -12.33 16.06
CA ILE A 93 -5.90 -13.77 16.13
C ILE A 93 -5.58 -14.18 17.58
N THR A 94 -6.61 -14.65 18.29
CA THR A 94 -6.45 -15.13 19.67
C THR A 94 -5.74 -16.49 19.66
N PRO A 95 -4.72 -16.71 20.51
CA PRO A 95 -3.97 -17.97 20.54
C PRO A 95 -4.85 -19.22 20.72
N ASP A 96 -5.97 -19.09 21.45
CA ASP A 96 -6.91 -20.18 21.71
C ASP A 96 -7.66 -20.63 20.45
N GLU A 97 -8.11 -19.69 19.62
CA GLU A 97 -8.79 -19.99 18.35
C GLU A 97 -7.85 -20.70 17.37
N LEU A 98 -6.58 -20.25 17.31
CA LEU A 98 -5.54 -20.92 16.52
C LEU A 98 -5.27 -22.34 17.01
N LEU A 99 -5.23 -22.56 18.32
CA LEU A 99 -4.98 -23.88 18.90
C LEU A 99 -6.08 -24.87 18.51
N VAL A 100 -7.34 -24.45 18.55
CA VAL A 100 -8.48 -25.28 18.13
C VAL A 100 -8.43 -25.58 16.63
N GLU A 101 -8.14 -24.59 15.78
CA GLU A 101 -8.04 -24.82 14.33
C GLU A 101 -6.85 -25.75 13.99
N LEU A 102 -5.72 -25.56 14.65
CA LEU A 102 -4.51 -26.36 14.50
C LEU A 102 -4.69 -27.81 15.02
N SER A 103 -5.53 -28.00 16.04
CA SER A 103 -5.93 -29.31 16.55
C SER A 103 -6.72 -30.11 15.51
N ASN A 104 -7.58 -29.44 14.74
CA ASN A 104 -8.46 -30.08 13.76
C ASN A 104 -7.76 -30.50 12.46
N LYS A 105 -6.52 -30.03 12.20
CA LYS A 105 -5.74 -30.43 11.01
C LYS A 105 -4.87 -31.66 11.31
N LYS A 106 -5.00 -32.71 10.48
CA LYS A 106 -4.14 -33.91 10.51
C LYS A 106 -2.67 -33.49 10.31
N ARG A 107 -1.88 -33.53 11.38
CA ARG A 107 -0.46 -33.10 11.43
C ARG A 107 0.55 -34.23 11.16
N ARG A 108 0.06 -35.46 10.91
CA ARG A 108 0.92 -36.60 10.62
C ARG A 108 1.12 -36.69 9.11
N LEU A 109 2.36 -36.52 8.66
CA LEU A 109 2.78 -36.98 7.33
C LEU A 109 2.55 -38.49 7.32
N GLU A 110 1.71 -38.98 6.41
CA GLU A 110 1.59 -40.42 6.19
C GLU A 110 2.89 -40.85 5.52
N PHE A 111 3.77 -41.45 6.31
CA PHE A 111 4.92 -42.16 5.77
C PHE A 111 4.36 -43.36 5.02
N LEU A 112 4.30 -43.25 3.69
CA LEU A 112 4.16 -44.41 2.81
C LEU A 112 5.42 -45.26 3.03
N LEU A 113 5.25 -46.37 3.74
CA LEU A 113 6.28 -47.38 3.97
C LEU A 113 6.45 -48.25 2.72
#